data_AF-A0AAN7YNV0-F1
#
_entry.id   AF-A0AAN7YNV0-F1
#
_cell.length_a   1.000
_cell.length_b   1.000
_cell.length_c   1.000
_cell.angle_alpha   90.00
_cell.angle_beta   90.00
_cell.angle_gamma   90.00
#
_symmetry.space_group_name_H-M   'P 1'
#
loop_
_entity.id
_entity.type
_entity.pdbx_description
1 polymer ?
#
loop_
_entity_poly.entity_id
_entity_poly.type
_entity_poly.pdbx_seq_one_letter_code
_entity_poly.pdbx_strand_id
1 'polypeptide(L)'
;MPLRAKITNPAFAARAMATSTTIDSLPGDEANDVLFNSHLGLRTITLNRPKKLNSLNGSMARKIVPRLQEWSKSQLANVVVIKGEGRAFCAGGDVAALALQNKKGREGQQESKDYFALEYKLDHLIATYTKPYVAFIDGITMGGGVGLSLHAPFRIATENTVFAMPETTIGFFPDVGASFFLPRMDGQVGMYCALTSEQLKGVDVFWAGIATHYLHSSSLPDLEARLAELQFKDYDNMAHRLKIIDSTIEEFATGLPHDRPASGSAVGGNTRAAIDYVFQQQNTVENVMSALRGLVVNEPKDPNDAKAPQEIEDWAARTEKTILQRSPTSVKVTMRQLREGASWSIAETFRKESVIADRFMEHPDFVEGVSALLINKPKTTPNWSPPSLDEVSKDTVAQFFDPQPELQLLSEGNYTDYPHTFIGLPREREVAEFVNAAKSGMGREEVVKHFVSVRNGKQGVREKVEEILMRKTVESEEQGLSWVR
;
A
#
# COMPACT_ATOMS: atom_id res chain seq x y z
N MET A 1 53.12 50.22 0.77
CA MET A 1 52.07 49.18 0.63
C MET A 1 52.55 47.93 1.34
N PRO A 2 51.93 47.48 2.45
CA PRO A 2 52.38 46.29 3.15
C PRO A 2 51.64 45.03 2.69
N LEU A 3 52.39 43.93 2.61
CA LEU A 3 51.98 42.56 2.36
C LEU A 3 50.92 42.09 3.37
N ARG A 4 49.81 41.48 2.89
CA ARG A 4 48.88 40.71 3.73
C ARG A 4 49.12 39.21 3.51
N ALA A 5 49.62 38.55 4.55
CA ALA A 5 49.76 37.10 4.63
C ALA A 5 48.38 36.43 4.71
N LYS A 6 48.18 35.34 3.95
CA LYS A 6 47.07 34.40 4.12
C LYS A 6 47.35 33.49 5.30
N ILE A 7 46.56 33.58 6.36
CA ILE A 7 46.54 32.60 7.45
C ILE A 7 45.45 31.57 7.12
N THR A 8 45.87 30.38 6.67
CA THR A 8 44.99 29.19 6.61
C THR A 8 45.10 28.46 7.94
N ASN A 9 44.01 28.42 8.70
CA ASN A 9 43.91 27.68 9.96
C ASN A 9 43.68 26.18 9.67
N PRO A 10 44.56 25.23 10.06
CA PRO A 10 44.45 23.82 9.67
C PRO A 10 43.55 22.97 10.59
N ALA A 11 42.55 23.57 11.27
CA ALA A 11 41.74 22.89 12.27
C ALA A 11 40.44 22.22 11.73
N PHE A 12 40.28 22.08 10.40
CA PHE A 12 39.10 21.44 9.78
C PHE A 12 39.44 20.29 8.83
N ALA A 13 40.56 19.60 9.07
CA ALA A 13 40.85 18.34 8.38
C ALA A 13 40.35 17.15 9.22
N ALA A 14 39.47 16.34 8.61
CA ALA A 14 38.86 15.10 9.08
C ALA A 14 37.45 15.21 9.69
N ARG A 15 36.47 15.58 8.85
CA ARG A 15 35.15 14.94 8.93
C ARG A 15 35.17 13.75 7.97
N ALA A 16 34.81 12.58 8.47
CA ALA A 16 34.52 11.41 7.66
C ALA A 16 33.53 11.80 6.56
N MET A 17 33.92 11.60 5.30
CA MET A 17 33.04 11.75 4.16
C MET A 17 32.02 10.62 4.22
N ALA A 18 30.87 10.86 4.85
CA ALA A 18 29.66 10.15 4.47
C ALA A 18 29.41 10.55 3.01
N THR A 19 29.59 9.62 2.09
CA THR A 19 29.22 9.78 0.69
C THR A 19 27.70 9.98 0.63
N SER A 20 27.26 11.23 0.75
CA SER A 20 25.94 11.64 0.28
C SER A 20 25.94 11.44 -1.23
N THR A 21 25.50 10.28 -1.70
CA THR A 21 25.18 10.07 -3.11
C THR A 21 24.07 11.05 -3.47
N THR A 22 24.43 12.13 -4.16
CA THR A 22 23.46 13.10 -4.67
C THR A 22 22.67 12.41 -5.77
N ILE A 23 21.34 12.41 -5.66
CA ILE A 23 20.45 11.93 -6.71
C ILE A 23 20.20 13.12 -7.63
N ASP A 24 20.94 13.16 -8.73
CA ASP A 24 20.90 14.25 -9.69
C ASP A 24 19.96 13.94 -10.85
N SER A 25 19.37 14.97 -11.47
CA SER A 25 18.54 14.82 -12.67
C SER A 25 19.38 14.32 -13.85
N LEU A 26 18.80 13.49 -14.71
CA LEU A 26 19.47 12.91 -15.88
C LEU A 26 19.03 13.59 -17.19
N PRO A 27 19.86 13.51 -18.26
CA PRO A 27 19.42 13.88 -19.59
C PRO A 27 18.16 13.11 -20.01
N GLY A 28 17.13 13.82 -20.47
CA GLY A 28 15.83 13.24 -20.84
C GLY A 28 14.75 13.32 -19.76
N ASP A 29 15.09 13.77 -18.55
CA ASP A 29 14.11 14.04 -17.50
C ASP A 29 13.15 15.17 -17.93
N GLU A 30 11.84 14.94 -17.79
CA GLU A 30 10.81 15.90 -18.14
C GLU A 30 10.83 17.06 -17.13
N ALA A 31 10.81 18.31 -17.57
CA ALA A 31 11.00 19.46 -16.66
C ALA A 31 9.86 19.63 -15.63
N ASN A 32 8.62 19.34 -16.03
CA ASN A 32 7.41 19.65 -15.27
C ASN A 32 6.57 18.39 -14.94
N ASP A 33 7.19 17.21 -14.88
CA ASP A 33 6.50 15.96 -14.50
C ASP A 33 6.15 15.89 -13.01
N VAL A 34 6.79 16.72 -12.18
CA VAL A 34 6.44 16.98 -10.78
C VAL A 34 6.45 18.49 -10.55
N LEU A 35 5.38 19.03 -9.97
CA LEU A 35 5.31 20.42 -9.55
C LEU A 35 5.44 20.50 -8.03
N PHE A 36 6.30 21.40 -7.55
CA PHE A 36 6.47 21.66 -6.13
C PHE A 36 5.89 23.02 -5.79
N ASN A 37 5.14 23.10 -4.69
CA ASN A 37 4.64 24.36 -4.16
C ASN A 37 5.00 24.51 -2.68
N SER A 38 5.18 25.75 -2.23
CA SER A 38 5.40 26.09 -0.83
C SER A 38 4.43 27.18 -0.43
N HIS A 39 3.56 26.88 0.53
CA HIS A 39 2.58 27.83 1.05
C HIS A 39 2.60 27.75 2.57
N LEU A 40 3.05 28.83 3.24
CA LEU A 40 3.24 28.87 4.69
C LEU A 40 4.04 27.63 5.18
N GLY A 41 3.47 26.84 6.11
CA GLY A 41 4.07 25.61 6.62
C GLY A 41 3.93 24.40 5.69
N LEU A 42 3.10 24.47 4.64
CA LEU A 42 2.82 23.36 3.74
C LEU A 42 3.83 23.27 2.61
N ARG A 43 4.20 22.04 2.26
CA ARG A 43 4.95 21.70 1.06
C ARG A 43 4.14 20.71 0.23
N THR A 44 3.82 21.08 -1.00
CA THR A 44 2.98 20.25 -1.88
C THR A 44 3.83 19.65 -3.01
N ILE A 45 3.60 18.37 -3.28
CA ILE A 45 4.11 17.60 -4.41
C ILE A 45 2.91 17.27 -5.30
N THR A 46 2.87 17.81 -6.52
CA THR A 46 1.84 17.47 -7.52
C THR A 46 2.47 16.63 -8.62
N LEU A 47 1.98 15.39 -8.79
CA LEU A 47 2.35 14.53 -9.90
C LEU A 47 1.66 15.04 -11.16
N ASN A 48 2.44 15.47 -12.16
CA ASN A 48 1.94 16.24 -13.31
C ASN A 48 2.22 15.53 -14.64
N ARG A 49 1.70 14.32 -14.78
CA ARG A 49 1.68 13.56 -16.04
C ARG A 49 0.26 13.06 -16.34
N PRO A 50 -0.78 13.93 -16.39
CA PRO A 50 -2.17 13.49 -16.48
C PRO A 50 -2.46 12.64 -17.73
N LYS A 51 -1.75 12.88 -18.84
CA LYS A 51 -1.86 12.08 -20.08
C LYS A 51 -1.43 10.62 -19.90
N LYS A 52 -0.56 10.33 -18.93
CA LYS A 52 -0.12 8.99 -18.53
C LYS A 52 -0.68 8.59 -17.16
N LEU A 53 -1.78 9.21 -16.71
CA LEU A 53 -2.39 8.91 -15.40
C LEU A 53 -1.40 9.01 -14.23
N ASN A 54 -0.46 9.96 -14.33
CA ASN A 54 0.56 10.22 -13.32
C ASN A 54 1.43 9.00 -12.98
N SER A 55 1.60 8.04 -13.90
CA SER A 55 2.49 6.90 -13.67
C SER A 55 3.91 7.35 -13.33
N LEU A 56 4.44 6.82 -12.23
CA LEU A 56 5.75 7.15 -11.67
C LEU A 56 6.86 6.71 -12.64
N ASN A 57 7.89 7.55 -12.80
CA ASN A 57 9.08 7.20 -13.57
C ASN A 57 10.35 7.68 -12.83
N GLY A 58 11.52 7.28 -13.35
CA GLY A 58 12.79 7.67 -12.73
C GLY A 58 12.99 9.19 -12.66
N SER A 59 12.50 9.94 -13.64
CA SER A 59 12.59 11.41 -13.68
C SER A 59 11.85 12.07 -12.52
N MET A 60 10.64 11.59 -12.21
CA MET A 60 9.85 12.07 -11.07
C MET A 60 10.52 11.69 -9.75
N ALA A 61 10.97 10.43 -9.59
CA ALA A 61 11.61 9.97 -8.37
C ALA A 61 12.91 10.75 -8.07
N ARG A 62 13.73 11.03 -9.10
CA ARG A 62 14.93 11.88 -9.00
C ARG A 62 14.64 13.32 -8.57
N LYS A 63 13.41 13.82 -8.77
CA LYS A 63 13.00 15.15 -8.30
C LYS A 63 12.42 15.11 -6.89
N ILE A 64 11.64 14.08 -6.56
CA ILE A 64 10.94 13.97 -5.28
C ILE A 64 11.94 13.68 -4.15
N VAL A 65 12.86 12.73 -4.34
CA VAL A 65 13.80 12.31 -3.27
C VAL A 65 14.62 13.48 -2.71
N PRO A 66 15.35 14.27 -3.53
CA PRO A 66 16.14 15.38 -3.01
C PRO A 66 15.26 16.42 -2.31
N ARG A 67 14.03 16.63 -2.81
CA ARG A 67 13.10 17.60 -2.23
C ARG A 67 12.61 17.18 -0.85
N LEU A 68 12.27 15.90 -0.67
CA LEU A 68 11.94 15.35 0.64
C LEU A 68 13.13 15.41 1.61
N GLN A 69 14.34 15.11 1.16
CA GLN A 69 15.55 15.24 1.99
C GLN A 69 15.88 16.70 2.36
N GLU A 70 15.56 17.66 1.51
CA GLU A 70 15.67 19.09 1.80
C GLU A 70 14.62 19.51 2.83
N TRP A 71 13.36 19.15 2.60
CA TRP A 71 12.26 19.53 3.48
C TRP A 71 12.36 18.89 4.85
N SER A 72 12.87 17.66 4.99
CA SER A 72 13.10 17.02 6.29
C SER A 72 14.03 17.83 7.21
N LYS A 73 14.96 18.60 6.63
CA LYS A 73 15.90 19.47 7.36
C LYS A 73 15.35 20.87 7.64
N SER A 74 14.28 21.27 6.96
CA SER A 74 13.71 22.62 7.07
C SER A 74 12.75 22.74 8.26
N GLN A 75 12.93 23.76 9.09
CA GLN A 75 11.96 24.09 10.16
C GLN A 75 10.69 24.77 9.61
N LEU A 76 10.74 25.31 8.39
CA LEU A 76 9.58 25.95 7.75
C LEU A 76 8.64 24.95 7.06
N ALA A 77 9.09 23.71 6.86
CA ALA A 77 8.26 22.64 6.29
C ALA A 77 7.59 21.88 7.46
N ASN A 78 6.32 22.17 7.71
CA ASN A 78 5.54 21.59 8.80
C ASN A 78 4.81 20.32 8.35
N VAL A 79 4.21 20.35 7.16
CA VAL A 79 3.42 19.26 6.58
C VAL A 79 3.80 19.10 5.11
N VAL A 80 3.94 17.86 4.66
CA VAL A 80 4.08 17.52 3.24
C VAL A 80 2.78 16.93 2.73
N VAL A 81 2.28 17.43 1.60
CA VAL A 81 1.14 16.88 0.87
C VAL A 81 1.62 16.34 -0.48
N ILE A 82 1.16 15.16 -0.86
CA ILE A 82 1.27 14.64 -2.23
C ILE A 82 -0.11 14.47 -2.86
N LYS A 83 -0.24 14.88 -4.13
CA LYS A 83 -1.47 14.78 -4.92
C LYS A 83 -1.17 14.57 -6.40
N GLY A 84 -2.16 14.13 -7.17
CA GLY A 84 -2.07 13.98 -8.63
C GLY A 84 -2.84 15.05 -9.38
N GLU A 85 -2.38 15.39 -10.57
CA GLU A 85 -3.12 16.24 -11.52
C GLU A 85 -4.10 15.41 -12.36
N GLY A 86 -5.35 15.87 -12.49
CA GLY A 86 -6.38 15.22 -13.31
C GLY A 86 -7.03 14.01 -12.65
N ARG A 87 -7.43 13.00 -13.45
CA ARG A 87 -8.32 11.90 -13.00
C ARG A 87 -7.65 10.77 -12.19
N ALA A 88 -6.35 10.85 -11.95
CA ALA A 88 -5.58 9.81 -11.27
C ALA A 88 -4.65 10.45 -10.26
N PHE A 89 -4.53 9.85 -9.08
CA PHE A 89 -3.44 10.19 -8.18
C PHE A 89 -2.11 9.71 -8.80
N CYS A 90 -1.97 8.40 -8.98
CA CYS A 90 -0.84 7.75 -9.65
C CYS A 90 -1.21 6.31 -10.04
N ALA A 91 -1.21 6.00 -11.33
CA ALA A 91 -1.55 4.68 -11.85
C ALA A 91 -0.29 3.85 -12.20
N GLY A 92 0.41 3.39 -11.16
CA GLY A 92 1.57 2.49 -11.27
C GLY A 92 2.87 3.19 -11.66
N GLY A 93 3.93 2.40 -11.84
CA GLY A 93 5.14 2.85 -12.53
C GLY A 93 4.96 2.86 -14.06
N ASP A 94 5.84 3.55 -14.79
CA ASP A 94 5.90 3.55 -16.27
C ASP A 94 6.47 2.21 -16.79
N VAL A 95 5.87 1.08 -16.37
CA VAL A 95 6.33 -0.30 -16.61
C VAL A 95 6.40 -0.66 -18.09
N ALA A 96 5.64 0.02 -18.95
CA ALA A 96 5.74 -0.11 -20.40
C ALA A 96 7.13 0.32 -20.90
N ALA A 97 7.72 1.37 -20.32
CA ALA A 97 9.09 1.76 -20.63
C ALA A 97 10.10 0.70 -20.17
N LEU A 98 9.91 0.14 -18.97
CA LEU A 98 10.76 -0.91 -18.41
C LEU A 98 10.75 -2.17 -19.28
N ALA A 99 9.58 -2.61 -19.75
CA ALA A 99 9.49 -3.76 -20.65
C ALA A 99 10.19 -3.53 -22.00
N LEU A 100 10.17 -2.30 -22.52
CA LEU A 100 10.93 -1.93 -23.72
C LEU A 100 12.44 -1.89 -23.45
N GLN A 101 12.87 -1.48 -22.26
CA GLN A 101 14.27 -1.55 -21.83
C GLN A 101 14.73 -3.00 -21.71
N ASN A 102 13.98 -3.86 -21.03
CA ASN A 102 14.34 -5.26 -20.84
C ASN A 102 14.52 -6.03 -22.17
N LYS A 103 13.83 -5.63 -23.24
CA LYS A 103 14.03 -6.17 -24.60
C LYS A 103 15.40 -5.87 -25.21
N LYS A 104 16.15 -4.91 -24.67
CA LYS A 104 17.53 -4.59 -25.08
C LYS A 104 18.56 -5.54 -24.46
N GLY A 105 18.13 -6.55 -23.69
CA GLY A 105 19.02 -7.50 -23.02
C GLY A 105 19.56 -6.95 -21.69
N ARG A 106 20.74 -7.43 -21.27
CA ARG A 106 21.28 -7.20 -19.92
C ARG A 106 21.42 -5.73 -19.53
N GLU A 107 21.81 -4.87 -20.47
CA GLU A 107 21.96 -3.43 -20.21
C GLU A 107 20.61 -2.79 -19.88
N GLY A 108 19.58 -3.06 -20.69
CA GLY A 108 18.25 -2.52 -20.42
C GLY A 108 17.57 -3.16 -19.20
N GLN A 109 17.86 -4.42 -18.89
CA GLN A 109 17.46 -5.03 -17.62
C GLN A 109 18.09 -4.30 -16.44
N GLN A 110 19.37 -3.93 -16.52
CA GLN A 110 20.03 -3.15 -15.49
C GLN A 110 19.40 -1.75 -15.32
N GLU A 111 19.05 -1.06 -16.41
CA GLU A 111 18.32 0.22 -16.33
C GLU A 111 17.00 0.09 -15.55
N SER A 112 16.25 -1.00 -15.77
CA SER A 112 15.00 -1.26 -15.04
C SER A 112 15.23 -1.57 -13.56
N LYS A 113 16.29 -2.31 -13.23
CA LYS A 113 16.69 -2.56 -11.83
C LYS A 113 17.06 -1.26 -11.12
N ASP A 114 17.79 -0.38 -11.80
CA ASP A 114 18.18 0.93 -11.26
C ASP A 114 16.94 1.81 -10.98
N TYR A 115 15.89 1.70 -11.80
CA TYR A 115 14.60 2.36 -11.54
C TYR A 115 13.94 1.84 -10.26
N PHE A 116 13.79 0.52 -10.08
CA PHE A 116 13.18 -0.05 -8.87
C PHE A 116 14.00 0.25 -7.62
N ALA A 117 15.33 0.20 -7.72
CA ALA A 117 16.21 0.61 -6.62
C ALA A 117 15.98 2.07 -6.20
N LEU A 118 15.67 2.96 -7.14
CA LEU A 118 15.34 4.35 -6.84
C LEU A 118 13.91 4.50 -6.26
N GLU A 119 12.94 3.77 -6.80
CA GLU A 119 11.55 3.74 -6.31
C GLU A 119 11.49 3.25 -4.85
N TYR A 120 12.11 2.11 -4.54
CA TYR A 120 12.12 1.56 -3.18
C TYR A 120 12.89 2.44 -2.18
N LYS A 121 13.92 3.16 -2.62
CA LYS A 121 14.57 4.19 -1.80
C LYS A 121 13.63 5.35 -1.47
N LEU A 122 12.80 5.77 -2.43
CA LEU A 122 11.79 6.81 -2.24
C LEU A 122 10.67 6.34 -1.31
N ASP A 123 10.13 5.16 -1.54
CA ASP A 123 9.05 4.60 -0.71
C ASP A 123 9.50 4.37 0.72
N HIS A 124 10.72 3.87 0.94
CA HIS A 124 11.30 3.75 2.27
C HIS A 124 11.49 5.11 2.95
N LEU A 125 11.93 6.13 2.20
CA LEU A 125 12.06 7.50 2.71
C LEU A 125 10.70 8.06 3.15
N ILE A 126 9.63 7.79 2.41
CA ILE A 126 8.25 8.18 2.77
C ILE A 126 7.81 7.40 4.02
N ALA A 127 8.05 6.09 4.06
CA ALA A 127 7.67 5.22 5.17
C ALA A 127 8.34 5.58 6.50
N THR A 128 9.52 6.18 6.43
CA THR A 128 10.35 6.54 7.60
C THR A 128 10.52 8.05 7.76
N TYR A 129 9.64 8.82 7.10
CA TYR A 129 9.77 10.25 7.01
C TYR A 129 9.60 10.94 8.38
N THR A 130 10.44 11.93 8.65
CA THR A 130 10.53 12.59 9.96
C THR A 130 9.60 13.79 10.11
N LYS A 131 8.70 14.01 9.15
CA LYS A 131 7.70 15.08 9.14
C LYS A 131 6.32 14.50 8.77
N PRO A 132 5.22 15.10 9.22
CA PRO A 132 3.89 14.70 8.80
C PRO A 132 3.75 14.70 7.26
N TYR A 133 3.23 13.59 6.74
CA TYR A 133 3.04 13.37 5.31
C TYR A 133 1.58 12.96 5.05
N VAL A 134 0.94 13.63 4.10
CA VAL A 134 -0.47 13.46 3.75
C VAL A 134 -0.57 13.15 2.26
N ALA A 135 -1.25 12.04 1.92
CA ALA A 135 -1.52 11.66 0.54
C ALA A 135 -3.01 11.86 0.21
N PHE A 136 -3.29 12.69 -0.79
CA PHE A 136 -4.61 12.79 -1.39
C PHE A 136 -4.69 11.76 -2.52
N ILE A 137 -5.26 10.59 -2.23
CA ILE A 137 -5.41 9.49 -3.19
C ILE A 137 -6.71 9.64 -4.00
N ASP A 138 -6.98 10.86 -4.47
CA ASP A 138 -8.14 11.23 -5.28
C ASP A 138 -7.96 10.72 -6.72
N GLY A 139 -8.69 9.67 -7.08
CA GLY A 139 -8.56 8.99 -8.37
C GLY A 139 -7.82 7.65 -8.31
N ILE A 140 -7.39 7.18 -9.48
CA ILE A 140 -6.70 5.89 -9.63
C ILE A 140 -5.37 5.88 -8.84
N THR A 141 -5.22 4.88 -7.96
CA THR A 141 -4.05 4.67 -7.10
C THR A 141 -3.63 3.20 -7.19
N MET A 142 -2.58 2.92 -7.97
CA MET A 142 -2.11 1.54 -8.25
C MET A 142 -0.58 1.50 -8.27
N GLY A 143 0.04 0.33 -8.02
CA GLY A 143 1.50 0.13 -8.07
C GLY A 143 2.29 1.22 -7.37
N GLY A 144 3.21 1.91 -8.07
CA GLY A 144 3.96 3.05 -7.52
C GLY A 144 3.13 4.15 -6.84
N GLY A 145 1.86 4.35 -7.21
CA GLY A 145 0.96 5.24 -6.46
C GLY A 145 0.64 4.76 -5.06
N VAL A 146 0.55 3.44 -4.86
CA VAL A 146 0.46 2.83 -3.54
C VAL A 146 1.75 3.05 -2.76
N GLY A 147 2.93 2.89 -3.38
CA GLY A 147 4.23 3.18 -2.73
C GLY A 147 4.35 4.62 -2.21
N LEU A 148 3.94 5.58 -3.04
CA LEU A 148 3.99 7.02 -2.72
C LEU A 148 3.01 7.48 -1.62
N SER A 149 2.03 6.64 -1.26
CA SER A 149 0.92 7.04 -0.38
C SER A 149 0.76 6.16 0.85
N LEU A 150 0.91 4.84 0.70
CA LEU A 150 0.41 3.90 1.70
C LEU A 150 1.21 3.92 3.01
N HIS A 151 2.50 4.18 2.92
CA HIS A 151 3.35 4.25 4.11
C HIS A 151 3.22 5.58 4.86
N ALA A 152 2.51 6.56 4.30
CA ALA A 152 2.22 7.82 4.96
C ALA A 152 1.18 7.65 6.07
N PRO A 153 1.27 8.42 7.18
CA PRO A 153 0.28 8.36 8.25
C PRO A 153 -1.12 8.78 7.83
N PHE A 154 -1.24 9.71 6.87
CA PHE A 154 -2.53 10.20 6.38
C PHE A 154 -2.71 9.86 4.91
N ARG A 155 -3.77 9.11 4.64
CA ARG A 155 -4.19 8.64 3.32
C ARG A 155 -5.66 8.95 3.18
N ILE A 156 -5.96 9.94 2.35
CA ILE A 156 -7.30 10.51 2.20
C ILE A 156 -7.88 9.98 0.91
N ALA A 157 -8.83 9.04 1.03
CA ALA A 157 -9.64 8.60 -0.08
C ALA A 157 -10.80 9.56 -0.34
N THR A 158 -11.27 9.54 -1.57
CA THR A 158 -12.45 10.27 -2.05
C THR A 158 -13.39 9.32 -2.77
N GLU A 159 -14.54 9.80 -3.22
CA GLU A 159 -15.45 9.07 -4.08
C GLU A 159 -14.80 8.61 -5.41
N ASN A 160 -13.70 9.25 -5.84
CA ASN A 160 -12.98 8.92 -7.07
C ASN A 160 -11.89 7.87 -6.87
N THR A 161 -11.52 7.54 -5.63
CA THR A 161 -10.40 6.63 -5.36
C THR A 161 -10.66 5.25 -5.96
N VAL A 162 -9.70 4.73 -6.71
CA VAL A 162 -9.68 3.34 -7.16
C VAL A 162 -8.33 2.74 -6.79
N PHE A 163 -8.32 1.91 -5.74
CA PHE A 163 -7.15 1.20 -5.28
C PHE A 163 -7.07 -0.19 -5.93
N ALA A 164 -5.89 -0.57 -6.42
CA ALA A 164 -5.59 -1.96 -6.79
C ALA A 164 -4.09 -2.23 -6.86
N MET A 165 -3.73 -3.52 -6.77
CA MET A 165 -2.38 -4.04 -7.03
C MET A 165 -2.43 -4.99 -8.26
N PRO A 166 -2.40 -4.44 -9.50
CA PRO A 166 -2.55 -5.21 -10.74
C PRO A 166 -1.29 -5.96 -11.19
N GLU A 167 -0.25 -6.07 -10.38
CA GLU A 167 1.07 -6.55 -10.77
C GLU A 167 1.07 -8.02 -11.24
N THR A 168 0.29 -8.89 -10.59
CA THR A 168 0.15 -10.30 -11.03
C THR A 168 -0.51 -10.42 -12.41
N THR A 169 -1.24 -9.39 -12.85
CA THR A 169 -1.87 -9.34 -14.18
C THR A 169 -0.84 -9.14 -15.29
N ILE A 170 0.26 -8.43 -15.00
CA ILE A 170 1.30 -8.09 -15.97
C ILE A 170 2.56 -8.96 -15.85
N GLY A 171 2.48 -10.08 -15.13
CA GLY A 171 3.65 -10.96 -14.92
C GLY A 171 4.67 -10.38 -13.94
N PHE A 172 4.20 -9.58 -12.97
CA PHE A 172 5.00 -9.01 -11.88
C PHE A 172 4.42 -9.42 -10.51
N PHE A 173 4.96 -8.92 -9.42
CA PHE A 173 4.48 -9.19 -8.06
C PHE A 173 4.10 -7.87 -7.38
N PRO A 174 3.14 -7.86 -6.43
CA PRO A 174 2.86 -6.67 -5.63
C PRO A 174 4.13 -6.27 -4.87
N ASP A 175 4.62 -5.06 -5.12
CA ASP A 175 5.86 -4.52 -4.59
C ASP A 175 5.62 -3.20 -3.84
N VAL A 176 6.60 -2.29 -3.78
CA VAL A 176 6.51 -0.98 -3.12
C VAL A 176 6.04 -1.05 -1.67
N GLY A 177 6.49 -2.09 -0.95
CA GLY A 177 6.12 -2.37 0.43
C GLY A 177 4.85 -3.20 0.60
N ALA A 178 4.28 -3.74 -0.47
CA ALA A 178 3.11 -4.63 -0.45
C ALA A 178 3.27 -5.85 0.46
N SER A 179 4.46 -6.46 0.47
CA SER A 179 4.75 -7.57 1.38
C SER A 179 4.79 -7.14 2.85
N PHE A 180 4.88 -5.85 3.16
CA PHE A 180 4.73 -5.32 4.52
C PHE A 180 3.27 -5.06 4.88
N PHE A 181 2.52 -4.34 4.04
CA PHE A 181 1.19 -3.86 4.45
C PHE A 181 0.07 -4.87 4.21
N LEU A 182 0.09 -5.63 3.10
CA LEU A 182 -0.99 -6.55 2.77
C LEU A 182 -1.17 -7.63 3.85
N PRO A 183 -0.09 -8.24 4.39
CA PRO A 183 -0.23 -9.22 5.48
C PRO A 183 -0.73 -8.62 6.80
N ARG A 184 -0.73 -7.29 6.94
CA ARG A 184 -1.16 -6.56 8.14
C ARG A 184 -2.58 -6.01 8.02
N MET A 185 -3.24 -6.20 6.87
CA MET A 185 -4.68 -5.95 6.72
C MET A 185 -5.48 -6.97 7.54
N ASP A 186 -6.74 -6.64 7.86
CA ASP A 186 -7.60 -7.54 8.63
C ASP A 186 -7.83 -8.85 7.87
N GLY A 187 -7.69 -9.98 8.58
CA GLY A 187 -7.94 -11.32 8.04
C GLY A 187 -7.03 -11.67 6.85
N GLN A 188 -7.63 -12.17 5.77
CA GLN A 188 -6.92 -12.55 4.54
C GLN A 188 -7.21 -11.62 3.35
N VAL A 189 -7.76 -10.42 3.61
CA VAL A 189 -8.09 -9.44 2.57
C VAL A 189 -6.85 -9.05 1.76
N GLY A 190 -5.72 -8.84 2.40
CA GLY A 190 -4.48 -8.48 1.70
C GLY A 190 -4.00 -9.58 0.75
N MET A 191 -4.06 -10.85 1.15
CA MET A 191 -3.72 -11.98 0.29
C MET A 191 -4.67 -12.08 -0.91
N TYR A 192 -5.98 -11.93 -0.67
CA TYR A 192 -6.98 -11.91 -1.73
C TYR A 192 -6.69 -10.80 -2.75
N CYS A 193 -6.55 -9.55 -2.31
CA CYS A 193 -6.25 -8.41 -3.18
C CYS A 193 -4.95 -8.59 -3.97
N ALA A 194 -3.91 -9.17 -3.36
CA ALA A 194 -2.63 -9.44 -4.01
C ALA A 194 -2.74 -10.43 -5.18
N LEU A 195 -3.49 -11.51 -4.99
CA LEU A 195 -3.58 -12.60 -5.98
C LEU A 195 -4.61 -12.33 -7.07
N THR A 196 -5.68 -11.61 -6.76
CA THR A 196 -6.76 -11.32 -7.72
C THR A 196 -6.61 -9.98 -8.41
N SER A 197 -5.86 -9.05 -7.81
CA SER A 197 -5.84 -7.64 -8.21
C SER A 197 -7.21 -6.96 -8.12
N GLU A 198 -8.03 -7.35 -7.14
CA GLU A 198 -9.35 -6.78 -6.91
C GLU A 198 -9.28 -5.25 -6.74
N GLN A 199 -10.28 -4.54 -7.27
CA GLN A 199 -10.34 -3.08 -7.20
C GLN A 199 -11.24 -2.64 -6.06
N LEU A 200 -10.67 -1.95 -5.08
CA LEU A 200 -11.42 -1.30 -4.02
C LEU A 200 -11.71 0.15 -4.42
N LYS A 201 -12.95 0.60 -4.27
CA LYS A 201 -13.41 1.89 -4.80
C LYS A 201 -14.01 2.78 -3.72
N GLY A 202 -13.63 4.04 -3.74
CA GLY A 202 -14.11 5.06 -2.82
C GLY A 202 -14.05 4.63 -1.37
N VAL A 203 -15.22 4.58 -0.71
CA VAL A 203 -15.34 4.23 0.70
C VAL A 203 -14.85 2.82 1.03
N ASP A 204 -14.84 1.88 0.07
CA ASP A 204 -14.30 0.52 0.31
C ASP A 204 -12.81 0.55 0.66
N VAL A 205 -12.07 1.53 0.12
CA VAL A 205 -10.64 1.73 0.43
C VAL A 205 -10.46 2.16 1.89
N PHE A 206 -11.42 2.93 2.42
CA PHE A 206 -11.46 3.31 3.83
C PHE A 206 -11.87 2.14 4.72
N TRP A 207 -12.91 1.38 4.35
CA TRP A 207 -13.36 0.20 5.11
C TRP A 207 -12.30 -0.90 5.21
N ALA A 208 -11.50 -1.08 4.15
CA ALA A 208 -10.39 -2.02 4.12
C ALA A 208 -9.17 -1.58 4.96
N GLY A 209 -9.16 -0.35 5.49
CA GLY A 209 -8.06 0.22 6.28
C GLY A 209 -6.87 0.71 5.43
N ILE A 210 -7.02 0.71 4.09
CA ILE A 210 -6.03 1.25 3.17
C ILE A 210 -6.02 2.77 3.27
N ALA A 211 -7.18 3.41 3.22
CA ALA A 211 -7.30 4.84 3.53
C ALA A 211 -7.51 5.03 5.04
N THR A 212 -6.93 6.10 5.58
CA THR A 212 -7.16 6.50 6.98
C THR A 212 -8.36 7.42 7.14
N HIS A 213 -8.74 8.11 6.07
CA HIS A 213 -9.78 9.12 6.02
C HIS A 213 -10.53 9.00 4.71
N TYR A 214 -11.81 9.39 4.72
CA TYR A 214 -12.66 9.48 3.54
C TYR A 214 -13.34 10.85 3.51
N LEU A 215 -13.02 11.65 2.50
CA LEU A 215 -13.55 13.00 2.31
C LEU A 215 -14.09 13.14 0.90
N HIS A 216 -15.07 14.02 0.69
CA HIS A 216 -15.51 14.36 -0.66
C HIS A 216 -14.43 15.17 -1.40
N SER A 217 -14.16 14.88 -2.68
CA SER A 217 -13.08 15.51 -3.45
C SER A 217 -13.14 17.05 -3.45
N SER A 218 -14.35 17.63 -3.42
CA SER A 218 -14.56 19.08 -3.39
C SER A 218 -14.01 19.77 -2.14
N SER A 219 -13.77 19.03 -1.05
CA SER A 219 -13.24 19.59 0.21
C SER A 219 -11.71 19.63 0.26
N LEU A 220 -11.02 18.93 -0.66
CA LEU A 220 -9.56 18.81 -0.64
C LEU A 220 -8.83 20.17 -0.78
N PRO A 221 -9.28 21.12 -1.62
CA PRO A 221 -8.62 22.44 -1.70
C PRO A 221 -8.69 23.22 -0.38
N ASP A 222 -9.83 23.18 0.30
CA ASP A 222 -10.02 23.87 1.58
C ASP A 222 -9.21 23.19 2.70
N LEU A 223 -9.13 21.85 2.68
CA LEU A 223 -8.25 21.11 3.58
C LEU A 223 -6.78 21.46 3.34
N GLU A 224 -6.33 21.54 2.09
CA GLU A 224 -4.95 21.92 1.76
C GLU A 224 -4.61 23.31 2.29
N ALA A 225 -5.53 24.27 2.12
CA ALA A 225 -5.39 25.61 2.69
C ALA A 225 -5.27 25.56 4.22
N ARG A 226 -6.15 24.78 4.89
CA ARG A 226 -6.15 24.63 6.35
C ARG A 226 -4.86 23.98 6.87
N LEU A 227 -4.35 22.96 6.20
CA LEU A 227 -3.08 22.32 6.54
C LEU A 227 -1.89 23.28 6.47
N ALA A 228 -1.94 24.27 5.57
CA ALA A 228 -0.89 25.28 5.46
C ALA A 228 -0.85 26.28 6.62
N GLU A 229 -1.98 26.52 7.26
CA GLU A 229 -2.10 27.40 8.42
C GLU A 229 -1.60 26.75 9.72
N LEU A 230 -1.44 25.43 9.75
CA LEU A 230 -1.00 24.71 10.94
C LEU A 230 0.41 25.15 11.36
N GLN A 231 0.50 25.64 12.59
CA GLN A 231 1.75 25.96 13.26
C GLN A 231 1.94 25.02 14.43
N PHE A 232 3.05 24.28 14.40
CA PHE A 232 3.47 23.43 15.51
C PHE A 232 4.48 24.17 16.37
N LYS A 233 4.47 23.89 17.67
CA LYS A 233 5.52 24.37 18.55
C LYS A 233 6.76 23.52 18.33
N ASP A 234 7.94 24.11 18.50
CA ASP A 234 9.22 23.42 18.24
C ASP A 234 9.38 22.16 19.10
N TYR A 235 8.79 22.15 20.30
CA TYR A 235 8.83 21.02 21.23
C TYR A 235 7.71 19.97 21.01
N ASP A 236 6.80 20.19 20.06
CA ASP A 236 5.77 19.19 19.74
C ASP A 236 6.42 17.98 19.06
N ASN A 237 6.31 16.83 19.71
CA ASN A 237 6.75 15.56 19.15
C ASN A 237 5.85 15.13 17.98
N MET A 238 6.32 14.14 17.20
CA MET A 238 5.59 13.64 16.02
C MET A 238 4.15 13.21 16.36
N ALA A 239 3.94 12.45 17.43
CA ALA A 239 2.62 11.95 17.80
C ALA A 239 1.62 13.09 18.08
N HIS A 240 2.06 14.17 18.72
CA HIS A 240 1.22 15.35 18.95
C HIS A 240 0.87 16.06 17.64
N ARG A 241 1.86 16.26 16.75
CA ARG A 241 1.63 16.86 15.43
C ARG A 241 0.64 16.05 14.59
N LEU A 242 0.78 14.72 14.59
CA LEU A 242 -0.15 13.82 13.91
C LEU A 242 -1.57 13.95 14.49
N LYS A 243 -1.75 14.01 15.81
CA LYS A 243 -3.09 14.20 16.40
C LYS A 243 -3.77 15.51 15.99
N ILE A 244 -3.01 16.60 15.91
CA ILE A 244 -3.54 17.90 15.45
C ILE A 244 -3.99 17.80 13.99
N ILE A 245 -3.17 17.17 13.13
CA ILE A 245 -3.50 16.98 11.71
C ILE A 245 -4.70 16.06 11.55
N ASP A 246 -4.77 14.95 12.29
CA ASP A 246 -5.90 14.02 12.30
C ASP A 246 -7.21 14.74 12.63
N SER A 247 -7.22 15.52 13.72
CA SER A 247 -8.40 16.34 14.07
C SER A 247 -8.73 17.38 13.00
N THR A 248 -7.72 18.00 12.39
CA THR A 248 -7.91 18.98 11.30
C THR A 248 -8.54 18.33 10.06
N ILE A 249 -8.15 17.09 9.72
CA ILE A 249 -8.73 16.38 8.57
C ILE A 249 -10.18 15.98 8.86
N GLU A 250 -10.48 15.50 10.07
CA GLU A 250 -11.84 15.12 10.49
C GLU A 250 -12.82 16.31 10.47
N GLU A 251 -12.37 17.56 10.61
CA GLU A 251 -13.23 18.76 10.46
C GLU A 251 -13.88 18.85 9.06
N PHE A 252 -13.28 18.23 8.03
CA PHE A 252 -13.78 18.25 6.66
C PHE A 252 -14.63 17.02 6.30
N ALA A 253 -14.84 16.09 7.24
CA ALA A 253 -15.63 14.90 7.02
C ALA A 253 -17.12 15.26 6.79
N THR A 254 -17.67 14.88 5.64
CA THR A 254 -19.07 15.12 5.28
C THR A 254 -20.00 13.94 5.60
N GLY A 255 -19.49 12.90 6.26
CA GLY A 255 -20.18 11.63 6.48
C GLY A 255 -19.92 10.59 5.38
N LEU A 256 -20.26 9.34 5.69
CA LEU A 256 -20.08 8.19 4.82
C LEU A 256 -21.35 7.91 3.99
N PRO A 257 -21.23 7.32 2.78
CA PRO A 257 -22.39 6.94 1.98
C PRO A 257 -23.28 5.91 2.69
N HIS A 258 -24.57 6.18 2.83
CA HIS A 258 -25.53 5.29 3.51
C HIS A 258 -25.80 3.98 2.75
N ASP A 259 -25.63 3.98 1.43
CA ASP A 259 -25.85 2.83 0.54
C ASP A 259 -24.66 1.86 0.48
N ARG A 260 -23.52 2.21 1.11
CA ARG A 260 -22.29 1.40 1.13
C ARG A 260 -21.75 1.21 2.56
N PRO A 261 -22.51 0.51 3.43
CA PRO A 261 -22.04 0.21 4.78
C PRO A 261 -20.83 -0.73 4.75
N ALA A 262 -20.07 -0.78 5.85
CA ALA A 262 -18.89 -1.64 5.99
C ALA A 262 -19.18 -3.12 5.67
N SER A 263 -20.33 -3.64 6.07
CA SER A 263 -20.78 -5.01 5.79
C SER A 263 -21.13 -5.26 4.31
N GLY A 264 -21.51 -4.21 3.59
CA GLY A 264 -21.81 -4.23 2.15
C GLY A 264 -20.60 -3.88 1.27
N SER A 265 -19.42 -3.70 1.88
CA SER A 265 -18.18 -3.46 1.14
C SER A 265 -17.82 -4.66 0.26
N ALA A 266 -17.07 -4.42 -0.82
CA ALA A 266 -16.54 -5.47 -1.71
C ALA A 266 -15.78 -6.60 -0.97
N VAL A 267 -15.25 -6.30 0.22
CA VAL A 267 -14.52 -7.23 1.09
C VAL A 267 -15.14 -7.31 2.49
N GLY A 268 -16.45 -7.06 2.60
CA GLY A 268 -17.25 -7.15 3.82
C GLY A 268 -18.17 -8.39 3.85
N GLY A 269 -18.87 -8.60 4.98
CA GLY A 269 -19.97 -9.56 5.09
C GLY A 269 -19.60 -11.01 4.77
N ASN A 270 -20.47 -11.71 4.03
CA ASN A 270 -20.24 -13.11 3.66
C ASN A 270 -19.01 -13.28 2.77
N THR A 271 -18.76 -12.33 1.86
CA THR A 271 -17.55 -12.32 1.02
C THR A 271 -16.30 -12.27 1.88
N ARG A 272 -16.31 -11.47 2.96
CA ARG A 272 -15.19 -11.41 3.91
C ARG A 272 -14.95 -12.76 4.59
N ALA A 273 -16.00 -13.43 5.06
CA ALA A 273 -15.87 -14.75 5.66
C ALA A 273 -15.32 -15.79 4.66
N ALA A 274 -15.77 -15.75 3.41
CA ALA A 274 -15.28 -16.61 2.35
C ALA A 274 -13.80 -16.33 2.02
N ILE A 275 -13.38 -15.06 1.99
CA ILE A 275 -11.96 -14.67 1.83
C ILE A 275 -11.11 -15.28 2.95
N ASP A 276 -11.51 -15.08 4.22
CA ASP A 276 -10.75 -15.56 5.38
C ASP A 276 -10.63 -17.10 5.38
N TYR A 277 -11.68 -17.81 4.94
CA TYR A 277 -11.68 -19.27 4.78
C TYR A 277 -10.77 -19.76 3.64
N VAL A 278 -10.92 -19.18 2.44
CA VAL A 278 -10.21 -19.63 1.22
C VAL A 278 -8.72 -19.34 1.31
N PHE A 279 -8.34 -18.14 1.77
CA PHE A 279 -6.95 -17.66 1.72
C PHE A 279 -6.18 -17.87 3.03
N GLN A 280 -6.69 -18.71 3.93
CA GLN A 280 -6.04 -19.05 5.21
C GLN A 280 -4.56 -19.45 5.07
N GLN A 281 -3.78 -19.15 6.11
CA GLN A 281 -2.32 -19.20 6.10
C GLN A 281 -1.74 -20.57 5.70
N GLN A 282 -2.43 -21.67 6.02
CA GLN A 282 -2.00 -23.03 5.73
C GLN A 282 -2.23 -23.48 4.27
N ASN A 283 -3.04 -22.76 3.49
CA ASN A 283 -3.38 -23.17 2.12
C ASN A 283 -2.23 -22.89 1.16
N THR A 284 -1.76 -23.86 0.37
CA THR A 284 -0.96 -23.52 -0.82
C THR A 284 -1.85 -22.87 -1.89
N VAL A 285 -1.28 -22.37 -2.99
CA VAL A 285 -2.10 -21.88 -4.12
C VAL A 285 -3.04 -22.98 -4.61
N GLU A 286 -2.57 -24.22 -4.69
CA GLU A 286 -3.40 -25.37 -5.09
C GLU A 286 -4.56 -25.61 -4.12
N ASN A 287 -4.33 -25.48 -2.80
CA ASN A 287 -5.40 -25.58 -1.81
C ASN A 287 -6.38 -24.40 -1.88
N VAL A 288 -5.92 -23.19 -2.21
CA VAL A 288 -6.80 -22.05 -2.51
C VAL A 288 -7.72 -22.38 -3.68
N MET A 289 -7.17 -22.90 -4.78
CA MET A 289 -7.96 -23.30 -5.95
C MET A 289 -8.96 -24.41 -5.61
N SER A 290 -8.55 -25.40 -4.80
CA SER A 290 -9.44 -26.46 -4.34
C SER A 290 -10.55 -25.94 -3.43
N ALA A 291 -10.26 -24.97 -2.55
CA ALA A 291 -11.25 -24.36 -1.67
C ALA A 291 -12.28 -23.55 -2.47
N LEU A 292 -11.83 -22.76 -3.46
CA LEU A 292 -12.72 -22.02 -4.37
C LEU A 292 -13.66 -22.96 -5.13
N ARG A 293 -13.14 -24.03 -5.72
CA ARG A 293 -13.97 -25.06 -6.41
C ARG A 293 -14.96 -25.72 -5.47
N GLY A 294 -14.54 -25.99 -4.22
CA GLY A 294 -15.39 -26.57 -3.19
C GLY A 294 -16.61 -25.71 -2.84
N LEU A 295 -16.48 -24.38 -2.93
CA LEU A 295 -17.59 -23.45 -2.70
C LEU A 295 -18.59 -23.39 -3.86
N VAL A 296 -18.23 -23.89 -5.05
CA VAL A 296 -19.10 -23.90 -6.25
C VAL A 296 -19.87 -25.23 -6.40
N VAL A 297 -19.67 -26.20 -5.49
CA VAL A 297 -20.27 -27.53 -5.62
C VAL A 297 -21.79 -27.47 -5.38
N ASN A 298 -22.55 -27.95 -6.36
CA ASN A 298 -24.02 -27.90 -6.37
C ASN A 298 -24.70 -28.75 -5.28
N GLU A 299 -24.01 -29.75 -4.73
CA GLU A 299 -24.52 -30.63 -3.68
C GLU A 299 -23.53 -30.73 -2.50
N PRO A 300 -23.96 -30.44 -1.26
CA PRO A 300 -23.11 -30.59 -0.09
C PRO A 300 -22.74 -32.07 0.14
N LYS A 301 -21.52 -32.31 0.65
CA LYS A 301 -21.04 -33.67 0.92
C LYS A 301 -21.81 -34.36 2.06
N ASP A 302 -22.36 -33.57 2.99
CA ASP A 302 -23.30 -34.00 4.02
C ASP A 302 -24.66 -33.27 3.83
N PRO A 303 -25.81 -33.98 3.85
CA PRO A 303 -27.13 -33.34 3.78
C PRO A 303 -27.41 -32.27 4.85
N ASN A 304 -26.64 -32.26 5.94
CA ASN A 304 -26.74 -31.27 7.02
C ASN A 304 -25.79 -30.08 6.85
N ASP A 305 -24.88 -30.10 5.86
CA ASP A 305 -24.03 -28.95 5.58
C ASP A 305 -24.85 -27.84 4.94
N ALA A 306 -24.74 -26.63 5.49
CA ALA A 306 -25.35 -25.45 4.89
C ALA A 306 -24.73 -25.19 3.52
N LYS A 307 -25.57 -25.10 2.47
CA LYS A 307 -25.13 -24.69 1.14
C LYS A 307 -24.62 -23.24 1.19
N ALA A 308 -23.51 -22.96 0.49
CA ALA A 308 -23.01 -21.60 0.36
C ALA A 308 -24.08 -20.69 -0.30
N PRO A 309 -24.24 -19.44 0.13
CA PRO A 309 -25.11 -18.48 -0.56
C PRO A 309 -24.68 -18.31 -2.03
N GLN A 310 -25.64 -18.13 -2.96
CA GLN A 310 -25.35 -17.98 -4.40
C GLN A 310 -24.32 -16.89 -4.69
N GLU A 311 -24.36 -15.78 -3.95
CA GLU A 311 -23.38 -14.70 -4.06
C GLU A 311 -21.93 -15.16 -3.81
N ILE A 312 -21.73 -16.16 -2.95
CA ILE A 312 -20.42 -16.73 -2.63
C ILE A 312 -19.98 -17.74 -3.68
N GLU A 313 -20.90 -18.52 -4.25
CA GLU A 313 -20.60 -19.38 -5.40
C GLU A 313 -20.13 -18.55 -6.59
N ASP A 314 -20.84 -17.46 -6.90
CA ASP A 314 -20.51 -16.53 -7.99
C ASP A 314 -19.17 -15.84 -7.73
N TRP A 315 -18.92 -15.40 -6.49
CA TRP A 315 -17.64 -14.83 -6.08
C TRP A 315 -16.50 -15.85 -6.23
N ALA A 316 -16.70 -17.09 -5.80
CA ALA A 316 -15.67 -18.13 -5.85
C ALA A 316 -15.31 -18.48 -7.29
N ALA A 317 -16.31 -18.66 -8.17
CA ALA A 317 -16.10 -18.93 -9.60
C ALA A 317 -15.37 -17.78 -10.30
N ARG A 318 -15.72 -16.52 -10.02
CA ARG A 318 -15.02 -15.34 -10.56
C ARG A 318 -13.58 -15.26 -10.04
N THR A 319 -13.37 -15.53 -8.77
CA THR A 319 -12.06 -15.48 -8.12
C THR A 319 -11.12 -16.55 -8.70
N GLU A 320 -11.60 -17.79 -8.85
CA GLU A 320 -10.84 -18.88 -9.47
C GLU A 320 -10.41 -18.50 -10.89
N LYS A 321 -11.38 -18.07 -11.71
CA LYS A 321 -11.11 -17.63 -13.08
C LYS A 321 -10.08 -16.51 -13.14
N THR A 322 -10.16 -15.55 -12.22
CA THR A 322 -9.23 -14.41 -12.16
C THR A 322 -7.81 -14.87 -11.86
N ILE A 323 -7.61 -15.73 -10.86
CA ILE A 323 -6.27 -16.24 -10.51
C ILE A 323 -5.67 -17.03 -11.68
N LEU A 324 -6.46 -17.85 -12.38
CA LEU A 324 -6.01 -18.63 -13.54
C LEU A 324 -5.61 -17.78 -14.76
N GLN A 325 -6.01 -16.49 -14.80
CA GLN A 325 -5.62 -15.56 -15.86
C GLN A 325 -4.31 -14.81 -15.55
N ARG A 326 -3.79 -14.90 -14.33
CA ARG A 326 -2.53 -14.26 -13.92
C ARG A 326 -1.32 -15.10 -14.32
N SER A 327 -0.12 -14.51 -14.27
CA SER A 327 1.11 -15.29 -14.39
C SER A 327 1.17 -16.31 -13.23
N PRO A 328 1.32 -17.61 -13.53
CA PRO A 328 1.46 -18.65 -12.50
C PRO A 328 2.64 -18.39 -11.56
N THR A 329 3.76 -17.94 -12.11
CA THR A 329 4.96 -17.59 -11.35
C THR A 329 4.68 -16.43 -10.40
N SER A 330 4.08 -15.35 -10.91
CA SER A 330 3.67 -14.20 -10.10
C SER A 330 2.76 -14.56 -8.95
N VAL A 331 1.76 -15.42 -9.17
CA VAL A 331 0.83 -15.87 -8.13
C VAL A 331 1.57 -16.60 -7.01
N LYS A 332 2.45 -17.55 -7.35
CA LYS A 332 3.20 -18.32 -6.33
C LYS A 332 4.24 -17.49 -5.59
N VAL A 333 4.98 -16.63 -6.30
CA VAL A 333 5.93 -15.70 -5.67
C VAL A 333 5.20 -14.74 -4.74
N THR A 334 4.07 -14.17 -5.19
CA THR A 334 3.22 -13.28 -4.38
C THR A 334 2.73 -13.94 -3.10
N MET A 335 2.19 -15.16 -3.17
CA MET A 335 1.75 -15.85 -1.96
C MET A 335 2.91 -16.08 -0.99
N ARG A 336 4.09 -16.48 -1.48
CA ARG A 336 5.27 -16.69 -0.64
C ARG A 336 5.75 -15.40 0.02
N GLN A 337 5.91 -14.31 -0.75
CA GLN A 337 6.42 -13.05 -0.18
C GLN A 337 5.50 -12.46 0.88
N LEU A 338 4.17 -12.57 0.75
CA LEU A 338 3.25 -12.02 1.74
C LEU A 338 3.31 -12.83 3.05
N ARG A 339 3.51 -14.15 2.96
CA ARG A 339 3.66 -14.99 4.15
C ARG A 339 4.94 -14.72 4.91
N GLU A 340 6.06 -14.59 4.20
CA GLU A 340 7.33 -14.25 4.83
C GLU A 340 7.36 -12.78 5.30
N GLY A 341 6.80 -11.86 4.50
CA GLY A 341 6.71 -10.43 4.74
C GLY A 341 5.86 -10.00 5.94
N ALA A 342 4.96 -10.87 6.40
CA ALA A 342 4.27 -10.70 7.67
C ALA A 342 5.25 -10.54 8.86
N SER A 343 6.45 -11.11 8.76
CA SER A 343 7.49 -11.04 9.80
C SER A 343 8.58 -10.00 9.54
N TRP A 344 8.65 -9.44 8.34
CA TRP A 344 9.70 -8.48 7.97
C TRP A 344 9.43 -7.11 8.59
N SER A 345 10.51 -6.41 8.93
CA SER A 345 10.50 -4.98 9.18
C SER A 345 10.41 -4.18 7.88
N ILE A 346 10.00 -2.91 7.94
CA ILE A 346 9.80 -2.08 6.74
C ILE A 346 11.09 -1.94 5.90
N ALA A 347 12.26 -1.84 6.53
CA ALA A 347 13.54 -1.78 5.81
C ALA A 347 13.88 -3.12 5.14
N GLU A 348 13.66 -4.24 5.82
CA GLU A 348 13.87 -5.59 5.26
C GLU A 348 12.94 -5.83 4.08
N THR A 349 11.69 -5.35 4.14
CA THR A 349 10.73 -5.44 3.04
C THR A 349 11.31 -4.84 1.77
N PHE A 350 11.72 -3.56 1.76
CA PHE A 350 12.22 -2.94 0.53
C PHE A 350 13.49 -3.59 0.01
N ARG A 351 14.35 -4.09 0.89
CA ARG A 351 15.56 -4.83 0.49
C ARG A 351 15.20 -6.16 -0.18
N LYS A 352 14.26 -6.92 0.40
CA LYS A 352 13.84 -8.21 -0.14
C LYS A 352 13.00 -8.07 -1.40
N GLU A 353 12.11 -7.08 -1.47
CA GLU A 353 11.37 -6.76 -2.68
C GLU A 353 12.30 -6.31 -3.81
N SER A 354 13.38 -5.56 -3.51
CA SER A 354 14.44 -5.27 -4.50
C SER A 354 15.03 -6.52 -5.12
N VAL A 355 15.33 -7.54 -4.31
CA VAL A 355 15.85 -8.82 -4.81
C VAL A 355 14.83 -9.51 -5.72
N ILE A 356 13.55 -9.54 -5.30
CA ILE A 356 12.48 -10.18 -6.08
C ILE A 356 12.26 -9.43 -7.41
N ALA A 357 12.24 -8.10 -7.39
CA ALA A 357 12.07 -7.25 -8.58
C ALA A 357 13.19 -7.44 -9.59
N ASP A 358 14.45 -7.52 -9.15
CA ASP A 358 15.59 -7.77 -10.02
C ASP A 358 15.43 -9.08 -10.80
N ARG A 359 14.90 -10.12 -10.15
CA ARG A 359 14.63 -11.42 -10.78
C ARG A 359 13.49 -11.34 -11.79
N PHE A 360 12.45 -10.57 -11.49
CA PHE A 360 11.38 -10.33 -12.45
C PHE A 360 11.80 -9.50 -13.66
N MET A 361 12.79 -8.61 -13.53
CA MET A 361 13.34 -7.90 -14.70
C MET A 361 14.04 -8.84 -15.68
N GLU A 362 14.52 -9.98 -15.19
CA GLU A 362 15.13 -11.05 -15.99
C GLU A 362 14.11 -12.09 -16.48
N HIS A 363 12.93 -12.16 -15.85
CA HIS A 363 11.91 -13.17 -16.12
C HIS A 363 11.04 -12.83 -17.35
N PRO A 364 10.72 -13.80 -18.23
CA PRO A 364 9.96 -13.55 -19.46
C PRO A 364 8.53 -13.03 -19.22
N ASP A 365 7.85 -13.51 -18.16
CA ASP A 365 6.45 -13.13 -17.89
C ASP A 365 6.25 -11.62 -17.75
N PHE A 366 7.22 -10.88 -17.18
CA PHE A 366 7.08 -9.44 -17.02
C PHE A 366 7.01 -8.73 -18.39
N VAL A 367 7.96 -9.04 -19.28
CA VAL A 367 8.01 -8.45 -20.61
C VAL A 367 6.80 -8.87 -21.43
N GLU A 368 6.40 -10.14 -21.34
CA GLU A 368 5.23 -10.69 -22.04
C GLU A 368 3.93 -10.04 -21.57
N GLY A 369 3.66 -10.03 -20.26
CA GLY A 369 2.45 -9.47 -19.68
C GLY A 369 2.30 -7.98 -19.94
N VAL A 370 3.38 -7.20 -19.76
CA VAL A 370 3.38 -5.77 -20.08
C VAL A 370 3.19 -5.55 -21.58
N SER A 371 3.87 -6.33 -22.44
CA SER A 371 3.72 -6.20 -23.90
C SER A 371 2.29 -6.47 -24.33
N ALA A 372 1.71 -7.58 -23.90
CA ALA A 372 0.38 -8.03 -24.28
C ALA A 372 -0.73 -7.06 -23.82
N LEU A 373 -0.61 -6.51 -22.61
CA LEU A 373 -1.70 -5.75 -21.98
C LEU A 373 -1.58 -4.24 -22.08
N LEU A 374 -0.35 -3.70 -22.17
CA LEU A 374 -0.10 -2.25 -22.14
C LEU A 374 0.44 -1.72 -23.47
N ILE A 375 1.34 -2.45 -24.13
CA ILE A 375 2.02 -2.00 -25.36
C ILE A 375 1.19 -2.36 -26.61
N ASN A 376 0.78 -3.62 -26.75
CA ASN A 376 0.05 -4.10 -27.92
C ASN A 376 -1.31 -3.39 -28.08
N LYS A 377 -1.65 -3.07 -29.33
CA LYS A 377 -2.94 -2.50 -29.74
C LYS A 377 -3.44 -3.29 -30.96
N PRO A 378 -4.54 -4.07 -30.86
CA PRO A 378 -5.34 -4.34 -29.66
C PRO A 378 -4.57 -5.12 -28.58
N LYS A 379 -5.10 -5.16 -27.35
CA LYS A 379 -4.55 -6.00 -26.28
C LYS A 379 -4.62 -7.48 -26.66
N THR A 380 -3.63 -8.25 -26.25
CA THR A 380 -3.58 -9.71 -26.47
C THR A 380 -3.61 -10.46 -25.13
N THR A 381 -3.95 -11.75 -25.18
CA THR A 381 -3.78 -12.63 -24.01
C THR A 381 -2.30 -12.95 -23.85
N PRO A 382 -1.70 -12.70 -22.67
CA PRO A 382 -0.30 -13.04 -22.43
C PRO A 382 -0.06 -14.55 -22.51
N ASN A 383 1.10 -14.95 -23.05
CA ASN A 383 1.54 -16.35 -23.08
C ASN A 383 2.57 -16.62 -21.98
N TRP A 384 2.10 -17.00 -20.79
CA TRP A 384 2.93 -17.21 -19.60
C TRP A 384 3.90 -18.39 -19.74
N SER A 385 5.05 -18.27 -19.08
CA SER A 385 6.07 -19.31 -18.99
C SER A 385 6.50 -19.51 -17.53
N PRO A 386 6.09 -20.61 -16.88
CA PRO A 386 5.23 -21.68 -17.37
C PRO A 386 3.74 -21.28 -17.52
N PRO A 387 2.94 -22.01 -18.32
CA PRO A 387 1.55 -21.66 -18.64
C PRO A 387 0.54 -21.95 -17.52
N SER A 388 0.87 -22.82 -16.55
CA SER A 388 -0.06 -23.23 -15.49
C SER A 388 0.58 -23.26 -14.11
N LEU A 389 -0.27 -23.25 -13.07
CA LEU A 389 0.16 -23.27 -11.67
C LEU A 389 0.91 -24.54 -11.30
N ASP A 390 0.49 -25.71 -11.79
CA ASP A 390 1.11 -27.00 -11.46
C ASP A 390 2.54 -27.16 -12.01
N GLU A 391 2.88 -26.44 -13.08
CA GLU A 391 4.22 -26.44 -13.67
C GLU A 391 5.22 -25.53 -12.92
N VAL A 392 4.76 -24.62 -12.06
CA VAL A 392 5.65 -23.78 -11.25
C VAL A 392 6.16 -24.57 -10.04
N SER A 393 7.41 -25.00 -10.10
CA SER A 393 8.08 -25.72 -9.01
C SER A 393 8.40 -24.82 -7.81
N LYS A 394 8.57 -25.42 -6.62
CA LYS A 394 9.02 -24.70 -5.42
C LYS A 394 10.42 -24.10 -5.59
N ASP A 395 11.29 -24.78 -6.34
CA ASP A 395 12.67 -24.33 -6.59
C ASP A 395 12.67 -23.11 -7.51
N THR A 396 11.81 -23.09 -8.54
CA THR A 396 11.60 -21.91 -9.40
C THR A 396 11.18 -20.71 -8.56
N VAL A 397 10.24 -20.89 -7.62
CA VAL A 397 9.82 -19.80 -6.72
C VAL A 397 10.97 -19.39 -5.79
N ALA A 398 11.80 -20.32 -5.31
CA ALA A 398 12.92 -20.02 -4.41
C ALA A 398 13.99 -19.13 -5.03
N GLN A 399 14.23 -19.25 -6.33
CA GLN A 399 15.19 -18.41 -7.05
C GLN A 399 14.89 -16.91 -6.98
N PHE A 400 13.61 -16.53 -6.81
CA PHE A 400 13.20 -15.13 -6.63
C PHE A 400 13.64 -14.54 -5.28
N PHE A 401 13.99 -15.38 -4.31
CA PHE A 401 14.39 -14.99 -2.96
C PHE A 401 15.88 -15.25 -2.70
N ASP A 402 16.63 -15.71 -3.71
CA ASP A 402 18.05 -15.95 -3.62
C ASP A 402 18.80 -14.64 -3.31
N PRO A 403 19.73 -14.63 -2.34
CA PRO A 403 20.45 -13.42 -1.94
C PRO A 403 21.12 -12.68 -3.12
N GLN A 404 20.99 -11.36 -3.11
CA GLN A 404 21.64 -10.41 -4.03
C GLN A 404 22.28 -9.27 -3.21
N PRO A 405 23.14 -8.43 -3.80
CA PRO A 405 23.63 -7.23 -3.13
C PRO A 405 22.48 -6.40 -2.54
N GLU A 406 22.61 -6.06 -1.27
CA GLU A 406 21.54 -5.39 -0.52
C GLU A 406 21.32 -3.96 -1.02
N LEU A 407 20.04 -3.59 -1.19
CA LEU A 407 19.65 -2.22 -1.51
C LEU A 407 20.09 -1.27 -0.39
N GLN A 408 20.92 -0.29 -0.73
CA GLN A 408 21.30 0.78 0.19
C GLN A 408 20.17 1.79 0.33
N LEU A 409 19.51 1.82 1.49
CA LEU A 409 18.41 2.74 1.79
C LEU A 409 18.94 4.15 2.10
N LEU A 410 18.06 5.15 1.99
CA LEU A 410 18.43 6.57 2.20
C LEU A 410 18.39 7.01 3.66
N SER A 411 17.81 6.19 4.53
CA SER A 411 17.76 6.42 5.98
C SER A 411 17.86 5.09 6.73
N GLU A 412 18.12 5.17 8.04
CA GLU A 412 18.16 4.01 8.94
C GLU A 412 16.80 3.73 9.60
N GLY A 413 15.74 4.43 9.18
CA GLY A 413 14.41 4.25 9.76
C GLY A 413 13.92 2.81 9.57
N ASN A 414 13.39 2.22 10.64
CA ASN A 414 12.87 0.86 10.60
C ASN A 414 11.84 0.59 11.71
N TYR A 415 10.90 -0.31 11.44
CA TYR A 415 9.87 -0.77 12.38
C TYR A 415 9.21 -2.07 11.86
N THR A 416 8.63 -2.86 12.76
CA THR A 416 7.93 -4.12 12.44
C THR A 416 6.42 -3.94 12.30
N ASP A 417 5.88 -2.78 12.67
CA ASP A 417 4.50 -2.38 12.44
C ASP A 417 4.42 -0.86 12.34
N TYR A 418 3.39 -0.35 11.65
CA TYR A 418 3.25 1.08 11.43
C TYR A 418 3.13 1.83 12.77
N PRO A 419 3.94 2.88 13.02
CA PRO A 419 3.94 3.60 14.30
C PRO A 419 2.69 4.47 14.52
N HIS A 420 1.83 4.60 13.51
CA HIS A 420 0.70 5.52 13.46
C HIS A 420 -0.65 4.79 13.25
N THR A 421 -0.78 3.56 13.77
CA THR A 421 -2.02 2.76 13.65
C THR A 421 -3.26 3.42 14.26
N PHE A 422 -3.08 4.34 15.20
CA PHE A 422 -4.16 5.03 15.91
C PHE A 422 -4.99 6.00 15.04
N ILE A 423 -4.52 6.35 13.84
CA ILE A 423 -5.14 7.34 12.95
C ILE A 423 -6.31 6.74 12.15
N GLY A 424 -6.15 5.50 11.69
CA GLY A 424 -7.17 4.81 10.89
C GLY A 424 -8.30 4.22 11.73
N LEU A 425 -9.20 3.51 11.05
CA LEU A 425 -10.19 2.67 11.71
C LEU A 425 -9.51 1.59 12.59
N PRO A 426 -10.14 1.18 13.71
CA PRO A 426 -9.63 0.08 14.53
C PRO A 426 -9.46 -1.21 13.73
N ARG A 427 -8.29 -1.85 13.88
CA ARG A 427 -8.00 -3.15 13.27
C ARG A 427 -8.69 -4.27 14.04
N GLU A 428 -8.98 -5.36 13.35
CA GLU A 428 -9.61 -6.55 13.93
C GLU A 428 -8.83 -7.09 15.14
N ARG A 429 -7.48 -7.10 15.07
CA ARG A 429 -6.62 -7.50 16.19
C ARG A 429 -6.73 -6.59 17.41
N GLU A 430 -6.94 -5.28 17.24
CA GLU A 430 -7.08 -4.34 18.36
C GLU A 430 -8.40 -4.62 19.08
N VAL A 431 -9.47 -4.88 18.33
CA VAL A 431 -10.76 -5.28 18.89
C VAL A 431 -10.66 -6.63 19.58
N ALA A 432 -9.96 -7.61 18.98
CA ALA A 432 -9.72 -8.92 19.58
C ALA A 432 -8.97 -8.83 20.91
N GLU A 433 -7.88 -8.06 20.96
CA GLU A 433 -7.10 -7.84 22.18
C GLU A 433 -7.97 -7.21 23.28
N PHE A 434 -8.79 -6.22 22.93
CA PHE A 434 -9.70 -5.58 23.88
C PHE A 434 -10.77 -6.53 24.41
N VAL A 435 -11.44 -7.30 23.53
CA VAL A 435 -12.47 -8.26 23.91
C VAL A 435 -11.89 -9.38 24.79
N ASN A 436 -10.72 -9.92 24.42
CA ASN A 436 -10.07 -10.98 25.21
C ASN A 436 -9.55 -10.50 26.57
N ALA A 437 -9.24 -9.20 26.71
CA ALA A 437 -8.82 -8.59 27.97
C ALA A 437 -9.99 -8.08 28.84
N ALA A 438 -11.19 -7.98 28.27
CA ALA A 438 -12.36 -7.46 28.98
C ALA A 438 -12.79 -8.37 30.13
N LYS A 439 -13.36 -7.76 31.18
CA LYS A 439 -13.95 -8.50 32.30
C LYS A 439 -15.26 -9.16 31.85
N SER A 440 -15.62 -10.28 32.47
CA SER A 440 -16.89 -10.98 32.24
C SER A 440 -18.07 -10.02 32.30
N GLY A 441 -19.00 -10.14 31.34
CA GLY A 441 -20.22 -9.34 31.26
C GLY A 441 -20.14 -8.06 30.42
N MET A 442 -19.03 -7.81 29.71
CA MET A 442 -18.98 -6.74 28.71
C MET A 442 -19.72 -7.15 27.42
N GLY A 443 -20.71 -6.37 27.03
CA GLY A 443 -21.51 -6.52 25.82
C GLY A 443 -21.03 -5.64 24.66
N ARG A 444 -21.68 -5.80 23.50
CA ARG A 444 -21.26 -5.18 22.22
C ARG A 444 -21.17 -3.67 22.27
N GLU A 445 -22.17 -3.02 22.86
CA GLU A 445 -22.25 -1.56 22.89
C GLU A 445 -21.13 -0.93 23.73
N GLU A 446 -20.61 -1.61 24.76
CA GLU A 446 -19.50 -1.09 25.55
C GLU A 446 -18.17 -1.14 24.80
N VAL A 447 -17.93 -2.21 24.03
CA VAL A 447 -16.77 -2.31 23.14
C VAL A 447 -16.82 -1.22 22.08
N VAL A 448 -17.98 -1.01 21.44
CA VAL A 448 -18.17 0.05 20.45
C VAL A 448 -17.93 1.43 21.05
N LYS A 449 -18.55 1.75 22.20
CA LYS A 449 -18.34 3.02 22.91
C LYS A 449 -16.87 3.27 23.25
N HIS A 450 -16.14 2.23 23.66
CA HIS A 450 -14.71 2.33 23.91
C HIS A 450 -13.96 2.79 22.65
N PHE A 451 -14.15 2.10 21.52
CA PHE A 451 -13.43 2.41 20.28
C PHE A 451 -13.81 3.78 19.69
N VAL A 452 -15.09 4.15 19.75
CA VAL A 452 -15.55 5.50 19.34
C VAL A 452 -14.87 6.58 20.19
N SER A 453 -14.74 6.36 21.50
CA SER A 453 -14.08 7.30 22.42
C SER A 453 -12.59 7.43 22.13
N VAL A 454 -11.84 6.33 22.02
CA VAL A 454 -10.38 6.37 21.79
C VAL A 454 -9.99 6.86 20.39
N ARG A 455 -10.96 6.92 19.46
CA ARG A 455 -10.81 7.50 18.12
C ARG A 455 -11.50 8.87 17.99
N ASN A 456 -11.82 9.53 19.10
CA ASN A 456 -12.40 10.88 19.15
C ASN A 456 -13.65 11.06 18.26
N GLY A 457 -14.49 10.03 18.14
CA GLY A 457 -15.72 10.11 17.34
C GLY A 457 -15.51 10.05 15.82
N LYS A 458 -14.33 9.64 15.34
CA LYS A 458 -14.04 9.43 13.91
C LYS A 458 -15.16 8.66 13.21
N GLN A 459 -15.60 9.16 12.05
CA GLN A 459 -16.65 8.52 11.25
C GLN A 459 -16.28 7.08 10.86
N GLY A 460 -17.25 6.17 10.84
CA GLY A 460 -17.04 4.78 10.46
C GLY A 460 -16.51 3.86 11.57
N VAL A 461 -16.03 4.40 12.71
CA VAL A 461 -15.48 3.57 13.80
C VAL A 461 -16.54 2.66 14.38
N ARG A 462 -17.76 3.17 14.60
CA ARG A 462 -18.88 2.38 15.11
C ARG A 462 -19.18 1.21 14.18
N GLU A 463 -19.42 1.52 12.91
CA GLU A 463 -19.81 0.56 11.87
C GLU A 463 -18.74 -0.52 11.67
N LYS A 464 -17.46 -0.13 11.68
CA LYS A 464 -16.33 -1.06 11.56
C LYS A 464 -16.27 -2.02 12.76
N VAL A 465 -16.40 -1.51 13.97
CA VAL A 465 -16.31 -2.34 15.18
C VAL A 465 -17.53 -3.24 15.31
N GLU A 466 -18.73 -2.75 14.98
CA GLU A 466 -19.95 -3.56 14.93
C GLU A 466 -19.83 -4.71 13.91
N GLU A 467 -19.28 -4.46 12.71
CA GLU A 467 -19.01 -5.51 11.71
C GLU A 467 -18.04 -6.56 12.24
N ILE A 468 -16.92 -6.13 12.84
CA ILE A 468 -15.94 -7.05 13.42
C ILE A 468 -16.59 -7.93 14.49
N LEU A 469 -17.31 -7.32 15.44
CA LEU A 469 -17.97 -8.05 16.52
C LEU A 469 -19.02 -9.02 15.97
N MET A 470 -19.80 -8.61 14.97
CA MET A 470 -20.79 -9.50 14.34
C MET A 470 -20.15 -10.75 13.74
N ARG A 471 -18.97 -10.62 13.11
CA ARG A 471 -18.26 -11.71 12.44
C ARG A 471 -17.39 -12.55 13.39
N LYS A 472 -16.84 -11.95 14.44
CA LYS A 472 -15.78 -12.54 15.28
C LYS A 472 -16.16 -12.73 16.73
N THR A 473 -17.42 -12.54 17.12
CA THR A 473 -17.83 -12.78 18.51
C THR A 473 -19.16 -13.51 18.65
N VAL A 474 -19.27 -14.30 19.72
CA VAL A 474 -20.54 -14.82 20.24
C VAL A 474 -20.77 -14.26 21.64
N GLU A 475 -22.04 -13.96 21.95
CA GLU A 475 -22.45 -13.35 23.20
C GLU A 475 -23.25 -14.37 24.03
N SER A 476 -22.93 -14.48 25.32
CA SER A 476 -23.64 -15.34 26.26
C SER A 476 -23.94 -14.57 27.55
N GLU A 477 -25.04 -14.92 28.22
CA GLU A 477 -25.49 -14.23 29.44
C GLU A 477 -24.48 -14.33 30.60
N GLU A 478 -23.74 -15.44 30.70
CA GLU A 478 -22.79 -15.68 31.81
C GLU A 478 -21.39 -15.13 31.55
N GLN A 479 -20.91 -15.16 30.29
CA GLN A 479 -19.53 -14.83 29.96
C GLN A 479 -19.38 -13.47 29.24
N GLY A 480 -20.47 -12.88 28.76
CA GLY A 480 -20.44 -11.71 27.89
C GLY A 480 -19.97 -12.08 26.48
N LEU A 481 -19.27 -11.15 25.82
CA LEU A 481 -18.67 -11.37 24.50
C LEU A 481 -17.43 -12.26 24.57
N SER A 482 -17.36 -13.23 23.67
CA SER A 482 -16.21 -14.09 23.47
C SER A 482 -15.78 -14.10 22.00
N TRP A 483 -14.46 -14.10 21.77
CA TRP A 483 -13.89 -14.06 20.42
C TRP A 483 -13.93 -15.45 19.75
N VAL A 484 -14.35 -15.47 18.48
CA VAL A 484 -14.34 -16.65 17.61
C VAL A 484 -13.23 -16.48 16.57
N ARG A 485 -12.35 -17.47 16.46
CA ARG A 485 -11.19 -17.42 15.56
C ARG A 485 -11.60 -17.57 14.11
#